data_AF-A0A959CPX3-F1
#
_entry.id   AF-A0A959CPX3-F1
#
_cell.length_a   1.000
_cell.length_b   1.000
_cell.length_c   1.000
_cell.angle_alpha   90.00
_cell.angle_beta   90.00
_cell.angle_gamma   90.00
#
_symmetry.space_group_name_H-M   'P 1'
#
loop_
_entity.id
_entity.type
_entity.pdbx_description
1 polymer ?
#
loop_
_entity_poly.entity_id
_entity_poly.type
_entity_poly.pdbx_seq_one_letter_code
_entity_poly.pdbx_strand_id
1 'polypeptide(L)'
;MIDYSKIPSPAFVLDEKLLRRNLELIRSVQERAGVSIILALKGFAMWKVFPMVGEYLKGATASSLHEARLIFEEMGVRAHTYAPAYVPSEFEEIKRYSSHITFNSLSQYHLYKDRLGEAAHRISPGLRVNPEYSEVEVEMYNPAAKGSRLGEA
;
A
#
# COMPACT_ATOMS: atom_id res chain seq x y z
N MET A 1 -15.01 6.48 27.45
CA MET A 1 -15.68 5.31 26.87
C MET A 1 -16.68 5.84 25.86
N ILE A 2 -16.74 5.26 24.66
CA ILE A 2 -17.64 5.73 23.60
C ILE A 2 -19.09 5.47 24.03
N ASP A 3 -19.94 6.49 23.92
CA ASP A 3 -21.37 6.37 24.18
C ASP A 3 -22.07 5.90 22.89
N TYR A 4 -22.23 4.59 22.75
CA TYR A 4 -22.81 3.97 21.56
C TYR A 4 -24.29 4.35 21.33
N SER A 5 -25.00 4.82 22.35
CA SER A 5 -26.42 5.22 22.22
C SER A 5 -26.63 6.46 21.36
N LYS A 6 -25.58 7.27 21.17
CA LYS A 6 -25.61 8.52 20.40
C LYS A 6 -25.18 8.35 18.94
N ILE A 7 -24.83 7.14 18.53
CA ILE A 7 -24.29 6.86 17.19
C ILE A 7 -25.44 6.29 16.32
N PRO A 8 -25.66 6.83 15.10
CA PRO A 8 -26.67 6.28 14.20
C PRO A 8 -26.33 4.83 13.83
N SER A 9 -27.36 4.00 13.64
CA SER A 9 -27.20 2.60 13.24
C SER A 9 -27.80 2.37 11.84
N PRO A 10 -27.12 1.63 10.95
CA PRO A 10 -25.81 0.99 11.14
C PRO A 10 -24.63 1.97 10.93
N ALA A 11 -23.56 1.81 11.72
CA ALA A 11 -22.32 2.58 11.56
C ALA A 11 -21.07 1.75 11.90
N PHE A 12 -19.96 2.05 11.23
CA PHE A 12 -18.63 1.63 11.65
C PHE A 12 -18.06 2.66 12.62
N VAL A 13 -17.64 2.23 13.80
CA VAL A 13 -17.12 3.09 14.86
C VAL A 13 -15.67 2.72 15.15
N LEU A 14 -14.77 3.70 15.08
CA LEU A 14 -13.35 3.55 15.39
C LEU A 14 -13.05 4.18 16.75
N ASP A 15 -12.44 3.41 17.66
CA ASP A 15 -11.86 3.96 18.88
C ASP A 15 -10.42 4.41 18.61
N GLU A 16 -10.20 5.72 18.52
CA GLU A 16 -8.89 6.30 18.25
C GLU A 16 -7.85 5.94 19.30
N LYS A 17 -8.24 5.74 20.58
CA LYS A 17 -7.27 5.39 21.64
C LYS A 17 -6.74 3.98 21.43
N LEU A 18 -7.61 3.05 21.07
CA LEU A 18 -7.20 1.67 20.74
C LEU A 18 -6.36 1.63 19.47
N LEU A 19 -6.72 2.43 18.45
CA LEU A 19 -5.92 2.52 17.22
C LEU A 19 -4.52 3.07 17.51
N ARG A 20 -4.40 4.17 18.28
CA ARG A 20 -3.10 4.73 18.68
C ARG A 20 -2.24 3.73 19.44
N ARG A 21 -2.82 2.97 20.38
CA ARG A 21 -2.10 1.91 21.09
C ARG A 21 -1.53 0.86 20.13
N ASN A 22 -2.29 0.45 19.12
CA ASN A 22 -1.80 -0.50 18.10
C ASN A 22 -0.69 0.13 17.25
N LEU A 23 -0.84 1.38 16.85
CA LEU A 23 0.16 2.11 16.07
C LEU A 23 1.47 2.33 16.85
N GLU A 24 1.41 2.55 18.16
CA GLU A 24 2.59 2.62 19.03
C GLU A 24 3.36 1.30 19.07
N LEU A 25 2.65 0.17 19.13
CA LEU A 25 3.27 -1.15 19.03
C LEU A 25 3.95 -1.35 17.68
N ILE A 26 3.28 -0.97 16.58
CA ILE A 26 3.85 -1.06 15.23
C ILE A 26 5.08 -0.16 15.09
N ARG A 27 5.05 1.08 15.61
CA ARG A 27 6.20 1.97 15.68
C ARG A 27 7.36 1.34 16.45
N SER A 28 7.08 0.74 17.58
CA SER A 28 8.07 0.04 18.39
C SER A 28 8.75 -1.12 17.65
N VAL A 29 8.02 -1.85 16.79
CA VAL A 29 8.60 -2.89 15.92
C VAL A 29 9.53 -2.27 14.88
N GLN A 30 9.11 -1.19 14.20
CA GLN A 30 9.93 -0.47 13.23
C GLN A 30 11.27 -0.02 13.83
N GLU A 31 11.22 0.60 15.02
CA GLU A 31 12.40 1.12 15.72
C GLU A 31 13.37 0.01 16.14
N ARG A 32 12.86 -1.09 16.72
CA ARG A 32 13.71 -2.20 17.17
C ARG A 32 14.32 -3.01 16.04
N ALA A 33 13.60 -3.19 14.94
CA ALA A 33 14.06 -4.00 13.82
C ALA A 33 14.79 -3.17 12.75
N GLY A 34 14.75 -1.83 12.82
CA GLY A 34 15.34 -0.95 11.80
C GLY A 34 14.62 -1.04 10.45
N VAL A 35 13.31 -1.29 10.47
CA VAL A 35 12.49 -1.49 9.25
C VAL A 35 11.42 -0.41 9.10
N SER A 36 10.93 -0.24 7.88
CA SER A 36 9.75 0.59 7.58
C SER A 36 8.51 -0.29 7.40
N ILE A 37 7.44 0.04 8.12
CA ILE A 37 6.12 -0.57 7.97
C ILE A 37 5.23 0.44 7.26
N ILE A 38 4.53 -0.04 6.23
CA ILE A 38 3.59 0.73 5.42
C ILE A 38 2.17 0.17 5.54
N LEU A 39 1.17 1.04 5.48
CA LEU A 39 -0.23 0.67 5.57
C LEU A 39 -0.73 0.01 4.28
N ALA A 40 -1.40 -1.14 4.37
CA ALA A 40 -2.11 -1.73 3.25
C ALA A 40 -3.59 -1.34 3.26
N LEU A 41 -4.04 -0.55 2.27
CA LEU A 41 -5.41 0.00 2.26
C LEU A 41 -6.51 -1.06 2.23
N LYS A 42 -6.26 -2.21 1.59
CA LYS A 42 -7.17 -3.38 1.62
C LYS A 42 -7.49 -3.89 3.04
N GLY A 43 -6.63 -3.61 4.01
CA GLY A 43 -6.89 -3.94 5.42
C GLY A 43 -7.47 -2.78 6.22
N PHE A 44 -7.25 -1.53 5.80
CA PHE A 44 -7.72 -0.34 6.50
C PHE A 44 -7.72 0.90 5.58
N ALA A 45 -8.91 1.41 5.25
CA ALA A 45 -9.09 2.55 4.36
C ALA A 45 -9.96 3.69 4.95
N MET A 46 -10.04 3.80 6.28
CA MET A 46 -10.74 4.90 6.94
C MET A 46 -9.89 6.19 6.86
N TRP A 47 -9.93 6.82 5.69
CA TRP A 47 -9.02 7.91 5.30
C TRP A 47 -9.04 9.14 6.23
N LYS A 48 -10.16 9.38 6.92
CA LYS A 48 -10.28 10.47 7.91
C LYS A 48 -9.22 10.42 9.02
N VAL A 49 -8.66 9.24 9.32
CA VAL A 49 -7.61 9.10 10.33
C VAL A 49 -6.21 8.92 9.73
N PHE A 50 -6.05 9.00 8.41
CA PHE A 50 -4.73 8.86 7.77
C PHE A 50 -3.70 9.89 8.25
N PRO A 51 -4.04 11.18 8.49
CA PRO A 51 -3.07 12.12 9.05
C PRO A 51 -2.47 11.63 10.38
N MET A 52 -3.31 11.07 11.25
CA MET A 52 -2.88 10.48 12.53
C MET A 52 -2.07 9.20 12.32
N VAL A 53 -2.51 8.30 11.43
CA VAL A 53 -1.76 7.07 11.11
C VAL A 53 -0.36 7.39 10.55
N GLY A 54 -0.25 8.44 9.74
CA GLY A 54 1.00 8.94 9.16
C GLY A 54 2.01 9.43 10.20
N GLU A 55 1.60 9.74 11.43
CA GLU A 55 2.51 10.04 12.55
C GLU A 55 3.33 8.81 12.99
N TYR A 56 2.85 7.60 12.68
CA TYR A 56 3.43 6.34 13.17
C TYR A 56 4.01 5.45 12.06
N LEU A 57 3.38 5.41 10.89
CA LEU A 57 3.80 4.56 9.77
C LEU A 57 4.64 5.34 8.75
N LYS A 58 5.47 4.63 7.98
CA LYS A 58 6.40 5.26 7.01
C LYS A 58 5.81 5.44 5.61
N GLY A 59 4.55 5.08 5.41
CA GLY A 59 3.86 5.23 4.15
C GLY A 59 2.66 4.29 4.03
N ALA A 60 2.15 4.14 2.81
CA ALA A 60 1.08 3.22 2.49
C ALA A 60 1.29 2.62 1.09
N THR A 61 0.72 1.43 0.87
CA THR A 61 0.74 0.75 -0.42
C THR A 61 -0.58 0.89 -1.14
N ALA A 62 -0.49 1.11 -2.45
CA ALA A 62 -1.61 1.20 -3.37
C ALA A 62 -1.55 0.08 -4.42
N SER A 63 -2.72 -0.38 -4.82
CA SER A 63 -2.94 -1.35 -5.89
C SER A 63 -3.70 -0.79 -7.09
N SER A 64 -4.05 0.51 -7.05
CA SER A 64 -4.70 1.24 -8.13
C SER A 64 -4.33 2.74 -8.11
N LEU A 65 -4.65 3.45 -9.20
CA LEU A 65 -4.51 4.90 -9.28
C LEU A 65 -5.29 5.62 -8.16
N HIS A 66 -6.54 5.21 -7.90
CA HIS A 66 -7.38 5.84 -6.88
C HIS A 66 -6.82 5.65 -5.47
N GLU A 67 -6.27 4.47 -5.16
CA GLU A 67 -5.59 4.25 -3.88
C GLU A 67 -4.32 5.09 -3.76
N ALA A 68 -3.51 5.19 -4.82
CA ALA A 68 -2.30 6.00 -4.81
C ALA A 68 -2.63 7.50 -4.59
N ARG A 69 -3.69 7.98 -5.26
CA ARG A 69 -4.21 9.33 -5.08
C ARG A 69 -4.74 9.55 -3.66
N LEU A 70 -5.52 8.63 -3.11
CA LEU A 70 -6.07 8.72 -1.76
C LEU A 70 -4.95 8.83 -0.71
N ILE A 71 -3.88 8.04 -0.85
CA ILE A 71 -2.71 8.12 0.04
C ILE A 71 -2.05 9.49 -0.09
N PHE A 72 -1.86 9.98 -1.31
CA PHE A 72 -1.25 11.27 -1.55
C PHE A 72 -2.05 12.44 -0.97
N GLU A 73 -3.37 12.45 -1.18
CA GLU A 73 -4.25 13.53 -0.75
C GLU A 73 -4.54 13.48 0.77
N GLU A 74 -4.84 12.32 1.33
CA GLU A 74 -5.33 12.20 2.72
C GLU A 74 -4.25 11.80 3.73
N MET A 75 -3.20 11.09 3.31
CA MET A 75 -2.05 10.77 4.19
C MET A 75 -0.88 11.75 3.98
N GLY A 76 -0.86 12.51 2.89
CA GLY A 76 0.18 13.51 2.60
C GLY A 76 1.53 12.91 2.18
N VAL A 77 1.56 11.63 1.79
CA VAL A 77 2.77 10.91 1.38
C VAL A 77 2.57 10.25 0.03
N ARG A 78 3.65 10.00 -0.72
CA ARG A 78 3.56 9.26 -1.99
C ARG A 78 3.53 7.75 -1.76
N ALA A 79 2.66 7.05 -2.46
CA ALA A 79 2.39 5.65 -2.26
C ALA A 79 3.52 4.70 -2.71
N HIS A 80 3.53 3.50 -2.13
CA HIS A 80 4.22 2.33 -2.66
C HIS A 80 3.25 1.56 -3.56
N THR A 81 3.33 1.80 -4.87
CA THR A 81 2.33 1.29 -5.81
C THR A 81 2.78 -0.02 -6.43
N TYR A 82 1.92 -1.03 -6.38
CA TYR A 82 2.09 -2.31 -7.05
C TYR A 82 0.78 -2.70 -7.73
N ALA A 83 0.81 -3.01 -9.02
CA ALA A 83 -0.32 -3.60 -9.72
C ALA A 83 0.16 -4.77 -10.58
N PRO A 84 -0.64 -5.85 -10.73
CA PRO A 84 -0.33 -6.92 -11.68
C PRO A 84 -0.15 -6.39 -13.11
N ALA A 85 -0.93 -5.37 -13.48
CA ALA A 85 -0.80 -4.66 -14.74
C ALA A 85 -1.10 -3.17 -14.53
N TYR A 86 -0.31 -2.30 -15.13
CA TYR A 86 -0.56 -0.87 -15.18
C TYR A 86 -1.36 -0.52 -16.43
N VAL A 87 -2.40 0.30 -16.27
CA VAL A 87 -3.15 0.84 -17.40
C VAL A 87 -2.34 1.97 -18.05
N PRO A 88 -2.03 1.91 -19.36
CA PRO A 88 -1.15 2.91 -20.00
C PRO A 88 -1.61 4.35 -19.85
N SER A 89 -2.92 4.60 -19.88
CA SER A 89 -3.52 5.94 -19.71
C SER A 89 -3.43 6.47 -18.28
N GLU A 90 -3.30 5.61 -17.27
CA GLU A 90 -3.23 5.98 -15.86
C GLU A 90 -1.79 6.14 -15.36
N PHE A 91 -0.81 5.63 -16.11
CA PHE A 91 0.56 5.47 -15.62
C PHE A 91 1.23 6.80 -15.24
N GLU A 92 0.95 7.88 -15.96
CA GLU A 92 1.50 9.21 -15.63
C GLU A 92 0.96 9.75 -14.30
N GLU A 93 -0.31 9.52 -13.99
CA GLU A 93 -0.86 9.91 -12.70
C GLU A 93 -0.36 8.99 -11.58
N ILE A 94 -0.21 7.69 -11.84
CA ILE A 94 0.42 6.75 -10.90
C ILE A 94 1.84 7.22 -10.56
N LYS A 95 2.64 7.61 -11.56
CA LYS A 95 3.98 8.19 -11.34
C LYS A 95 3.93 9.40 -10.41
N ARG A 96 3.00 10.33 -10.64
CA ARG A 96 2.84 11.55 -9.83
C ARG A 96 2.61 11.23 -8.35
N TYR A 97 1.79 10.23 -8.06
CA TYR A 97 1.37 9.90 -6.69
C TYR A 97 2.25 8.85 -5.99
N SER A 98 3.24 8.27 -6.68
CA SER A 98 4.02 7.14 -6.14
C SER A 98 5.48 7.51 -5.85
N SER A 99 6.01 7.06 -4.71
CA SER A 99 7.44 7.09 -4.40
C SER A 99 8.13 5.81 -4.87
N HIS A 100 7.38 4.71 -4.92
CA HIS A 100 7.84 3.41 -5.39
C HIS A 100 6.84 2.85 -6.38
N ILE A 101 7.33 2.25 -7.46
CA ILE A 101 6.51 1.54 -8.45
C ILE A 101 7.11 0.15 -8.63
N THR A 102 6.35 -0.86 -8.21
CA THR A 102 6.75 -2.27 -8.31
C THR A 102 6.05 -2.93 -9.49
N PHE A 103 6.82 -3.34 -10.47
CA PHE A 103 6.31 -4.05 -11.64
C PHE A 103 6.09 -5.53 -11.33
N ASN A 104 5.04 -6.08 -11.91
CA ASN A 104 4.77 -7.50 -11.82
C ASN A 104 5.51 -8.30 -12.88
N SER A 105 6.01 -7.66 -13.94
CA SER A 105 6.76 -8.32 -15.00
C SER A 105 7.94 -7.55 -15.56
N LEU A 106 8.94 -8.26 -16.09
CA LEU A 106 10.07 -7.65 -16.79
C LEU A 106 9.61 -6.88 -18.03
N SER A 107 8.60 -7.39 -18.75
CA SER A 107 8.02 -6.68 -19.90
C SER A 107 7.46 -5.31 -19.50
N GLN A 108 6.72 -5.22 -18.38
CA GLN A 108 6.24 -3.93 -17.88
C GLN A 108 7.37 -3.05 -17.37
N TYR A 109 8.35 -3.62 -16.66
CA TYR A 109 9.53 -2.87 -16.23
C TYR A 109 10.23 -2.22 -17.42
N HIS A 110 10.52 -2.97 -18.49
CA HIS A 110 11.16 -2.44 -19.69
C HIS A 110 10.30 -1.41 -20.43
N LEU A 111 8.98 -1.57 -20.44
CA LEU A 111 8.06 -0.62 -21.06
C LEU A 111 8.05 0.75 -20.35
N TYR A 112 8.22 0.77 -19.03
CA TYR A 112 7.98 1.97 -18.22
C TYR A 112 9.20 2.55 -17.50
N LYS A 113 10.30 1.80 -17.36
CA LYS A 113 11.48 2.22 -16.59
C LYS A 113 12.02 3.60 -16.99
N ASP A 114 12.05 3.90 -18.28
CA ASP A 114 12.62 5.15 -18.81
C ASP A 114 11.70 6.33 -18.49
N ARG A 115 10.37 6.10 -18.53
CA ARG A 115 9.36 7.08 -18.13
C ARG A 115 9.46 7.45 -16.65
N LEU A 116 9.98 6.58 -15.78
CA LEU A 116 10.13 6.92 -14.35
C LEU A 116 11.10 8.08 -14.13
N GLY A 117 12.12 8.22 -14.98
CA GLY A 117 13.11 9.30 -14.90
C GLY A 117 12.55 10.70 -15.21
N GLU A 118 11.39 10.76 -15.87
CA GLU A 118 10.72 12.01 -16.24
C GLU A 118 9.86 12.59 -15.09
N ALA A 119 9.72 11.87 -13.98
CA ALA A 119 8.93 12.33 -12.85
C ALA A 119 9.61 13.51 -12.14
N ALA A 120 8.81 14.43 -11.59
CA ALA A 120 9.29 15.59 -10.83
C ALA A 120 9.96 15.21 -9.49
N HIS A 121 9.91 13.94 -9.11
CA HIS A 121 10.55 13.39 -7.91
C HIS A 121 11.14 12.03 -8.23
N ARG A 122 12.12 11.59 -7.42
CA ARG A 122 12.71 10.26 -7.58
C ARG A 122 11.67 9.17 -7.29
N ILE A 123 11.48 8.26 -8.25
CA ILE A 123 10.68 7.05 -8.07
C ILE A 123 11.64 5.86 -7.98
N SER A 124 11.47 5.03 -6.95
CA SER A 124 12.20 3.76 -6.85
C SER A 124 11.45 2.67 -7.63
N PRO A 125 12.03 2.12 -8.71
CA PRO A 125 11.47 0.95 -9.36
C PRO A 125 11.70 -0.31 -8.52
N GLY A 126 10.76 -1.24 -8.57
CA GLY A 126 10.89 -2.59 -8.02
C GLY A 126 10.34 -3.64 -8.97
N LEU A 127 10.72 -4.90 -8.77
CA LEU A 127 10.13 -6.04 -9.45
C LEU A 127 9.59 -6.99 -8.37
N ARG A 128 8.34 -7.42 -8.52
CA ARG A 128 7.77 -8.47 -7.67
C ARG A 128 8.27 -9.82 -8.17
N VAL A 129 9.03 -10.52 -7.34
CA VAL A 129 9.48 -11.89 -7.61
C VAL A 129 8.50 -12.86 -6.95
N ASN A 130 8.15 -13.94 -7.64
CA ASN A 130 7.41 -15.05 -7.06
C ASN A 130 8.41 -16.03 -6.43
N PRO A 131 8.38 -16.25 -5.10
CA PRO A 131 9.34 -17.14 -4.45
C PRO A 131 9.04 -18.64 -4.66
N GLU A 132 7.96 -18.98 -5.37
CA GLU A 132 7.47 -20.36 -5.57
C GLU A 132 7.22 -21.13 -4.26
N TYR A 133 7.08 -20.39 -3.16
CA TYR A 133 6.89 -20.90 -1.81
C TYR A 133 5.79 -20.13 -1.10
N SER A 134 4.94 -20.83 -0.34
CA SER A 134 3.87 -20.23 0.44
C SER A 134 3.54 -21.07 1.66
N GLU A 135 3.36 -20.40 2.81
CA GLU A 135 2.82 -21.00 4.05
C GLU A 135 1.29 -20.94 4.10
N VAL A 136 0.64 -20.39 3.07
CA VAL A 136 -0.82 -20.23 3.03
C VAL A 136 -1.48 -21.57 2.71
N GLU A 137 -2.22 -22.12 3.68
CA GLU A 137 -2.93 -23.40 3.53
C GLU A 137 -4.12 -23.33 2.56
N VAL A 138 -4.73 -22.14 2.42
CA VAL A 138 -5.89 -21.94 1.53
C VAL A 138 -5.42 -21.52 0.15
N GLU A 139 -5.53 -22.43 -0.82
CA GLU A 139 -5.08 -22.25 -2.22
C GLU A 139 -5.54 -20.92 -2.84
N MET A 140 -6.79 -20.49 -2.58
CA MET A 140 -7.35 -19.24 -3.10
C MET A 140 -6.55 -17.99 -2.70
N TYR A 141 -5.89 -18.02 -1.55
CA TYR A 141 -5.08 -16.92 -1.03
C TYR A 141 -3.59 -17.11 -1.27
N ASN A 142 -3.17 -18.21 -1.90
CA ASN A 142 -1.78 -18.50 -2.16
C ASN A 142 -1.26 -17.68 -3.37
N PRO A 143 -0.43 -16.65 -3.15
CA PRO A 143 0.09 -15.83 -4.24
C PRO A 143 1.17 -16.54 -5.08
N ALA A 144 1.69 -17.68 -4.61
CA ALA A 144 2.73 -18.48 -5.26
C ALA A 144 2.17 -19.79 -5.85
N ALA A 145 0.84 -19.96 -5.89
CA ALA A 145 0.21 -21.14 -6.48
C ALA A 145 0.63 -21.31 -7.95
N LYS A 146 0.59 -22.56 -8.43
CA LYS A 146 0.90 -22.86 -9.83
C LYS A 146 -0.04 -22.09 -10.76
N GLY A 147 0.53 -21.37 -11.71
CA GLY A 147 -0.24 -20.49 -12.62
C GLY A 147 -0.65 -19.16 -12.00
N SER A 148 -0.10 -18.80 -10.82
CA SER A 148 -0.28 -17.47 -10.25
C SER A 148 0.19 -16.39 -11.21
N ARG A 149 -0.59 -15.31 -11.29
CA ARG A 149 -0.26 -14.11 -12.06
C ARG A 149 0.61 -13.11 -11.29
N LEU A 150 1.02 -13.44 -10.06
CA LEU A 150 1.63 -12.50 -9.13
C LEU A 150 3.15 -12.71 -9.04
N GLY A 151 3.89 -11.79 -9.65
CA GLY A 151 5.34 -11.78 -9.70
C GLY A 151 5.92 -12.57 -10.87
N GLU A 152 7.16 -12.25 -11.21
CA GLU A 152 7.98 -13.01 -12.16
C GLU A 152 8.61 -14.21 -11.46
N ALA A 153 8.67 -15.33 -12.18
CA ALA A 153 9.46 -16.50 -11.81
C ALA A 153 10.90 -16.36 -12.32
#